data_AF-A0A519UHG5-F1
#
_entry.id   AF-A0A519UHG5-F1
#
_cell.length_a   1.000
_cell.length_b   1.000
_cell.length_c   1.000
_cell.angle_alpha   90.00
_cell.angle_beta   90.00
_cell.angle_gamma   90.00
#
_symmetry.space_group_name_H-M   'P 1'
#
loop_
_entity.id
_entity.type
_entity.pdbx_description
1 polymer ?
#
loop_
_entity_poly.entity_id
_entity_poly.type
_entity_poly.pdbx_seq_one_letter_code
_entity_poly.pdbx_strand_id
1 'polypeptide(L)'
;MTLEQRIKDSETRIFKAVFPSDTNHYDTLFGGTAMQLMDEVAFIAATRFTRKKVVTVSSDKIDFNMPIPGGTIIELIGKVTYIGSTSLKVKVEIFIELRL
;
A
#
# COMPACT_ATOMS: atom_id res chain seq x y z
N MET A 1 21.04 -9.57 11.62
CA MET A 1 19.60 -9.42 11.37
C MET A 1 19.15 -10.55 10.45
N THR A 2 18.19 -11.37 10.84
CA THR A 2 17.69 -12.47 9.99
C THR A 2 16.90 -11.91 8.81
N LEU A 3 16.71 -12.72 7.77
CA LEU A 3 15.87 -12.32 6.64
C LEU A 3 14.43 -12.01 7.08
N GLU A 4 13.88 -12.85 7.94
CA GLU A 4 12.53 -12.67 8.50
C GLU A 4 12.41 -11.34 9.26
N GLN A 5 13.40 -11.02 10.10
CA GLN A 5 13.43 -9.74 10.79
C GLN A 5 13.50 -8.57 9.80
N ARG A 6 14.24 -8.70 8.69
CA ARG A 6 14.31 -7.65 7.65
C ARG A 6 12.97 -7.43 6.97
N ILE A 7 12.25 -8.50 6.66
CA ILE A 7 10.90 -8.42 6.09
C ILE A 7 9.98 -7.71 7.09
N LYS A 8 10.00 -8.13 8.35
CA LYS A 8 9.19 -7.56 9.43
C LYS A 8 9.47 -6.07 9.64
N ASP A 9 10.73 -5.69 9.74
CA ASP A 9 11.13 -4.28 9.98
C ASP A 9 10.91 -3.38 8.75
N SER A 10 10.72 -3.98 7.58
CA SER A 10 10.37 -3.24 6.36
C SER A 10 8.86 -3.05 6.18
N GLU A 11 8.01 -3.75 6.94
CA GLU A 11 6.56 -3.58 6.88
C GLU A 11 6.22 -2.09 7.07
N THR A 12 5.38 -1.60 6.18
CA THR A 12 5.01 -0.19 6.16
C THR A 12 3.51 -0.07 6.30
N ARG A 13 3.09 0.72 7.29
CA ARG A 13 1.70 1.05 7.56
C ARG A 13 1.49 2.54 7.45
N ILE A 14 0.47 2.95 6.71
CA ILE A 14 0.07 4.36 6.58
C ILE A 14 -1.43 4.45 6.83
N PHE A 15 -1.81 5.44 7.64
CA PHE A 15 -3.22 5.80 7.86
C PHE A 15 -3.54 7.10 7.12
N LYS A 16 -4.68 7.15 6.44
CA LYS A 16 -5.17 8.34 5.74
C LYS A 16 -6.66 8.52 5.97
N ALA A 17 -7.09 9.76 6.19
CA ALA A 17 -8.50 10.12 6.03
C ALA A 17 -8.81 10.25 4.54
N VAL A 18 -9.97 9.75 4.11
CA VAL A 18 -10.45 9.91 2.73
C VAL A 18 -11.21 11.23 2.64
N PHE A 19 -10.57 12.25 2.06
CA PHE A 19 -11.17 13.57 1.89
C PHE A 19 -11.99 13.66 0.58
N PRO A 20 -12.87 14.66 0.43
CA PRO A 20 -13.62 14.86 -0.81
C PRO A 20 -12.76 15.02 -2.08
N SER A 21 -11.51 15.49 -1.95
CA SER A 21 -10.55 15.56 -3.06
C SER A 21 -10.06 14.19 -3.52
N ASP A 22 -10.18 13.16 -2.68
CA ASP A 22 -9.73 11.80 -2.96
C ASP A 22 -10.85 10.95 -3.57
N THR A 23 -12.10 11.43 -3.53
CA THR A 23 -13.27 10.70 -3.98
C THR A 23 -13.61 10.94 -5.45
N ASN A 24 -14.30 9.98 -6.05
CA ASN A 24 -14.94 10.11 -7.35
C ASN A 24 -16.34 10.75 -7.21
N HIS A 25 -17.10 10.80 -8.32
CA HIS A 25 -18.46 11.36 -8.38
C HIS A 25 -19.54 10.53 -7.65
N TYR A 26 -19.17 9.40 -7.04
CA TYR A 26 -20.04 8.57 -6.20
C TYR A 26 -19.66 8.64 -4.71
N ASP A 27 -18.89 9.65 -4.29
CA ASP A 27 -18.43 9.83 -2.91
C ASP A 27 -17.66 8.62 -2.34
N THR A 28 -16.94 7.90 -3.21
CA THR A 28 -16.05 6.79 -2.84
C THR A 28 -14.64 7.07 -3.30
N LEU A 29 -13.63 6.56 -2.58
CA LEU A 29 -12.22 6.72 -2.91
C LEU A 29 -12.00 6.39 -4.39
N PHE A 30 -11.47 7.36 -5.14
CA PHE A 30 -11.18 7.17 -6.54
C PHE A 30 -10.10 6.09 -6.70
N GLY A 31 -10.33 5.14 -7.61
CA GLY A 31 -9.42 4.01 -7.82
C GLY A 31 -7.99 4.45 -8.16
N GLY A 32 -7.81 5.53 -8.92
CA GLY A 32 -6.49 6.11 -9.20
C GLY A 32 -5.77 6.55 -7.93
N THR A 33 -6.47 7.22 -7.02
CA THR A 33 -5.94 7.67 -5.73
C THR A 33 -5.58 6.47 -4.85
N ALA A 34 -6.42 5.43 -4.81
CA ALA A 34 -6.10 4.20 -4.08
C ALA A 34 -4.81 3.55 -4.61
N MET A 35 -4.65 3.42 -5.93
CA MET A 35 -3.45 2.84 -6.54
C MET A 35 -2.20 3.67 -6.26
N GLN A 36 -2.30 5.01 -6.29
CA GLN A 36 -1.20 5.90 -5.93
C GLN A 36 -0.72 5.65 -4.49
N LEU A 37 -1.66 5.55 -3.55
CA LEU A 37 -1.34 5.27 -2.14
C LEU A 37 -0.72 3.87 -1.97
N MET A 38 -1.19 2.87 -2.73
CA MET A 38 -0.61 1.53 -2.71
C MET A 38 0.83 1.52 -3.21
N ASP A 39 1.13 2.21 -4.31
CA ASP A 39 2.48 2.32 -4.86
C ASP A 39 3.43 3.05 -3.89
N GLU A 40 2.96 4.13 -3.23
CA GLU A 40 3.73 4.83 -2.19
C GLU A 40 4.13 3.88 -1.04
N VAL A 41 3.17 3.11 -0.52
CA VAL A 41 3.41 2.15 0.55
C VAL A 41 4.35 1.02 0.11
N ALA A 42 4.19 0.52 -1.12
CA ALA A 42 5.06 -0.49 -1.70
C ALA A 42 6.51 0.02 -1.84
N PHE A 43 6.68 1.23 -2.35
CA PHE A 43 7.96 1.89 -2.53
C PHE A 43 8.69 2.08 -1.18
N ILE A 44 7.98 2.55 -0.16
CA ILE A 44 8.56 2.73 1.18
C ILE A 44 8.99 1.39 1.78
N ALA A 45 8.16 0.35 1.69
CA ALA A 45 8.49 -0.98 2.19
C ALA A 45 9.72 -1.56 1.47
N ALA A 46 9.75 -1.49 0.13
CA ALA A 46 10.89 -1.94 -0.67
C ALA A 46 12.17 -1.15 -0.35
N THR A 47 12.07 0.17 -0.17
CA THR A 47 13.21 1.03 0.20
C THR A 47 13.73 0.68 1.59
N ARG A 48 12.86 0.44 2.57
CA ARG A 48 13.24 0.01 3.93
C ARG A 48 13.92 -1.36 3.92
N PHE A 49 13.42 -2.29 3.12
CA PHE A 49 13.97 -3.65 3.01
C PHE A 49 15.36 -3.67 2.34
N THR A 50 15.51 -2.93 1.25
CA THR A 50 16.74 -2.95 0.42
C THR A 50 17.80 -1.98 0.88
N ARG A 51 17.40 -0.84 1.47
CA ARG A 51 18.26 0.32 1.74
C ARG A 51 18.94 0.87 0.47
N LYS A 52 18.27 0.74 -0.68
CA LYS A 52 18.76 1.16 -2.00
C LYS A 52 17.70 2.00 -2.73
N LYS A 53 18.12 2.64 -3.82
CA LYS A 53 17.18 3.22 -4.80
C LYS A 53 16.41 2.08 -5.46
N VAL A 54 15.11 2.22 -5.53
CA VAL A 54 14.19 1.26 -6.16
C VAL A 54 13.26 2.00 -7.12
N VAL A 55 12.69 1.27 -8.07
CA VAL A 55 11.69 1.79 -9.01
C VAL A 55 10.58 0.75 -9.15
N THR A 56 9.35 1.19 -9.40
CA THR A 56 8.22 0.31 -9.68
C THR A 56 8.34 -0.20 -11.12
N VAL A 57 8.54 -1.51 -11.29
CA VAL A 57 8.68 -2.15 -12.60
C VAL A 57 7.33 -2.53 -13.19
N SER A 58 6.44 -3.07 -12.35
CA SER A 58 5.10 -3.50 -12.74
C SER A 58 4.19 -3.57 -11.52
N SER A 59 2.89 -3.50 -11.76
CA SER A 59 1.87 -3.94 -10.82
C SER A 59 1.33 -5.31 -11.26
N ASP A 60 1.07 -6.19 -10.31
CA ASP A 60 0.19 -7.34 -10.55
C ASP A 60 -1.28 -6.87 -10.59
N LYS A 61 -2.24 -7.79 -10.69
CA LYS A 61 -3.68 -7.49 -10.65
C LYS A 61 -4.03 -6.75 -9.34
N ILE A 62 -4.84 -5.69 -9.46
CA ILE A 62 -5.42 -4.96 -8.33
C ILE A 62 -6.91 -5.28 -8.28
N ASP A 63 -7.39 -5.74 -7.13
CA ASP A 63 -8.79 -6.11 -6.92
C ASP A 63 -9.47 -5.13 -5.95
N PHE A 64 -10.44 -4.38 -6.45
CA PHE A 64 -11.28 -3.48 -5.65
C PHE A 64 -12.51 -4.23 -5.16
N ASN A 65 -12.39 -4.91 -4.02
CA ASN A 65 -13.43 -5.81 -3.51
C ASN A 65 -14.69 -5.07 -2.99
N MET A 66 -14.54 -3.83 -2.54
CA MET A 66 -15.63 -3.01 -2.02
C MET A 66 -15.34 -1.51 -2.17
N PRO A 67 -16.36 -0.65 -2.29
CA PRO A 67 -16.17 0.80 -2.26
C PRO A 67 -15.68 1.26 -0.88
N ILE A 68 -14.83 2.30 -0.87
CA ILE A 68 -14.37 2.98 0.34
C ILE A 68 -15.07 4.35 0.40
N PRO A 69 -16.04 4.57 1.30
CA PRO A 69 -16.76 5.84 1.38
C PRO A 69 -15.84 7.02 1.77
N GLY A 70 -16.15 8.21 1.28
CA GLY A 70 -15.56 9.46 1.78
C GLY A 70 -15.80 9.65 3.28
N GLY A 71 -14.86 10.31 3.97
CA GLY A 71 -14.93 10.54 5.41
C GLY A 71 -14.58 9.31 6.27
N THR A 72 -14.08 8.24 5.66
CA THR A 72 -13.50 7.09 6.36
C THR A 72 -12.01 7.31 6.65
N ILE A 73 -11.46 6.51 7.56
CA ILE A 73 -10.02 6.34 7.71
C ILE A 73 -9.66 5.00 7.07
N ILE A 74 -8.58 4.98 6.31
CA ILE A 74 -8.02 3.77 5.73
C ILE A 74 -6.63 3.48 6.31
N GLU A 75 -6.34 2.20 6.52
CA GLU A 75 -5.00 1.67 6.80
C GLU A 75 -4.49 0.96 5.54
N LEU A 76 -3.31 1.36 5.06
CA LEU A 76 -2.59 0.64 4.02
C LEU A 76 -1.42 -0.11 4.63
N ILE A 77 -1.28 -1.40 4.31
CA ILE A 77 -0.21 -2.27 4.84
C ILE A 77 0.59 -2.85 3.68
N GLY A 78 1.87 -2.49 3.58
CA GLY A 78 2.83 -3.02 2.60
C GLY A 78 3.81 -4.01 3.22
N LYS A 79 3.87 -5.22 2.66
CA LYS A 79 4.76 -6.30 3.13
C LYS A 79 5.50 -6.97 1.98
N VAL A 80 6.82 -7.15 2.13
CA VAL A 80 7.63 -7.93 1.18
C VAL A 80 7.21 -9.39 1.23
N THR A 81 6.82 -9.96 0.08
CA THR A 81 6.34 -11.33 -0.04
C THR A 81 7.24 -12.23 -0.90
N TYR A 82 8.06 -11.63 -1.77
CA TYR A 82 9.00 -12.36 -2.61
C TYR A 82 10.28 -11.56 -2.82
N ILE A 83 11.41 -12.27 -2.90
CA ILE A 83 12.74 -11.70 -3.09
C ILE A 83 13.42 -12.44 -4.23
N GLY A 84 13.65 -11.73 -5.34
CA GLY A 84 14.46 -12.20 -6.45
C GLY A 84 15.94 -11.82 -6.28
N SER A 85 16.70 -11.90 -7.37
CA SER A 85 18.11 -11.47 -7.40
C SER A 85 18.24 -9.94 -7.32
N THR A 86 17.45 -9.22 -8.11
CA THR A 86 17.41 -7.74 -8.17
C THR A 86 16.00 -7.17 -8.04
N SER A 87 15.00 -8.03 -7.81
CA SER A 87 13.58 -7.66 -7.73
C SER A 87 12.96 -8.03 -6.38
N LEU A 88 11.87 -7.35 -6.04
CA LEU A 88 11.01 -7.66 -4.89
C LEU A 88 9.55 -7.69 -5.34
N LYS A 89 8.73 -8.48 -4.67
CA LYS A 89 7.28 -8.25 -4.64
C LYS A 89 6.88 -7.72 -3.27
N VAL A 90 6.06 -6.67 -3.28
CA VAL A 90 5.42 -6.13 -2.08
C VAL A 90 3.92 -6.29 -2.26
N LYS A 91 3.28 -7.01 -1.34
CA LYS A 91 1.82 -7.06 -1.26
C LYS A 91 1.36 -5.84 -0.47
N VAL A 92 0.37 -5.12 -1.01
CA VAL A 92 -0.26 -4.00 -0.33
C VAL A 92 -1.74 -4.29 -0.16
N GLU A 93 -2.25 -4.10 1.04
CA GLU A 93 -3.66 -4.26 1.38
C GLU A 93 -4.20 -2.96 1.98
N ILE A 94 -5.42 -2.59 1.61
CA ILE A 94 -6.13 -1.42 2.16
C ILE A 94 -7.30 -1.92 2.99
N PHE A 95 -7.40 -1.41 4.21
CA PHE A 95 -8.48 -1.70 5.14
C PHE A 95 -9.22 -0.40 5.47
N ILE A 96 -10.54 -0.47 5.61
CA ILE A 96 -11.33 0.61 6.20
C ILE A 96 -11.25 0.43 7.71
N GLU A 97 -10.81 1.46 8.42
CA GLU A 97 -10.87 1.47 9.87
C GLU A 97 -12.33 1.57 10.31
N LEU A 98 -12.83 0.51 10.95
CA LEU A 98 -14.16 0.50 11.52
C LEU A 98 -14.18 1.44 12.72
N ARG A 99 -15.14 2.38 12.72
CA ARG A 99 -15.40 3.19 13.92
C ARG A 99 -15.79 2.24 15.06
N LEU A 100 -15.07 2.35 16.18
CA LEU A 100 -15.42 1.72 17.46
C LEU A 100 -16.77 2.24 17.97
#